data_AF-A0A0T5ZNV1-F1
#
_entry.id   AF-A0A0T5ZNV1-F1
#
_cell.length_a   1.000
_cell.length_b   1.000
_cell.length_c   1.000
_cell.angle_alpha   90.00
_cell.angle_beta   90.00
_cell.angle_gamma   90.00
#
_symmetry.space_group_name_H-M   'P 1'
#
loop_
_entity.id
_entity.type
_entity.pdbx_description
1 polymer ?
#
loop_
_entity_poly.entity_id
_entity_poly.type
_entity_poly.pdbx_seq_one_letter_code
_entity_poly.pdbx_strand_id
1 'polypeptide(L)'
;MPPASIARTMPWGTVSPIQRSRFGAAALVALVLLTGCGGSSATPTPTPAAATATPKPDTHLAEPASGREVYTRLNEAGLGLVGTNAAEGTEPRSRINASYAGWPLALLEYSTTTARAKSVPFRDGGAPGAGQPAFTFAGLNIAVLWGPSTQGHVPAPPDATKVEAAKKLAEALGELVGPLAERSVARVTVPLPTATPPPSVAPSPSPSATPTATP
;
A
#
# COMPACT_ATOMS: atom_id res chain seq x y z
N MET A 1 -41.30 -29.36 37.17
CA MET A 1 -41.44 -30.00 35.85
C MET A 1 -40.63 -29.20 34.84
N PRO A 2 -39.50 -29.71 34.34
CA PRO A 2 -38.73 -29.10 33.25
C PRO A 2 -39.18 -29.67 31.89
N PRO A 3 -39.17 -28.90 30.78
CA PRO A 3 -39.23 -29.48 29.46
C PRO A 3 -37.82 -29.88 28.96
N ALA A 4 -37.77 -31.10 28.42
CA ALA A 4 -36.59 -31.81 27.96
C ALA A 4 -36.02 -31.26 26.64
N SER A 5 -34.70 -31.28 26.58
CA SER A 5 -33.85 -30.99 25.42
C SER A 5 -34.12 -31.93 24.25
N ILE A 6 -34.30 -31.37 23.05
CA ILE A 6 -34.32 -32.12 21.79
C ILE A 6 -32.91 -32.12 21.20
N ALA A 7 -32.28 -33.29 21.23
CA ALA A 7 -31.05 -33.59 20.49
C ALA A 7 -31.38 -33.70 18.99
N ARG A 8 -30.75 -32.86 18.16
CA ARG A 8 -30.76 -33.01 16.70
C ARG A 8 -29.40 -33.54 16.26
N THR A 9 -29.38 -34.81 15.90
CA THR A 9 -28.26 -35.49 15.24
C THR A 9 -28.03 -34.89 13.85
N MET A 10 -26.78 -34.51 13.56
CA MET A 10 -26.33 -34.11 12.23
C MET A 10 -25.58 -35.29 11.58
N PRO A 11 -25.90 -35.69 10.33
CA PRO A 11 -25.10 -36.66 9.59
C PRO A 11 -23.84 -35.99 9.05
N TRP A 12 -22.68 -36.47 9.49
CA TRP A 12 -21.38 -36.09 8.91
C TRP A 12 -21.23 -36.80 7.56
N GLY A 13 -21.35 -36.03 6.49
CA GLY A 13 -21.00 -36.44 5.13
C GLY A 13 -19.49 -36.45 4.96
N THR A 14 -18.95 -37.64 4.71
CA THR A 14 -17.57 -37.90 4.30
C THR A 14 -17.25 -37.18 3.00
N VAL A 15 -16.31 -36.23 3.02
CA VAL A 15 -15.77 -35.62 1.80
C VAL A 15 -14.48 -36.35 1.43
N SER A 16 -14.50 -37.05 0.30
CA SER A 16 -13.37 -37.71 -0.32
C SER A 16 -12.27 -36.71 -0.72
N PRO A 17 -10.98 -36.96 -0.41
CA PRO A 17 -9.89 -36.20 -1.01
C PRO A 17 -9.61 -36.71 -2.43
N ILE A 18 -9.89 -35.88 -3.43
CA ILE A 18 -9.45 -36.07 -4.81
C ILE A 18 -7.93 -35.93 -4.84
N GLN A 19 -7.30 -37.06 -5.12
CA GLN A 19 -5.88 -37.34 -5.22
C GLN A 19 -5.24 -36.47 -6.31
N ARG A 20 -4.40 -35.51 -5.91
CA ARG A 20 -3.72 -34.60 -6.85
C ARG A 20 -2.67 -35.34 -7.67
N SER A 21 -2.84 -35.16 -8.97
CA SER A 21 -2.06 -35.57 -10.11
C SER A 21 -0.54 -35.43 -9.96
N ARG A 22 0.14 -36.36 -10.62
CA ARG A 22 1.57 -36.61 -10.61
C ARG A 22 2.36 -35.45 -11.19
N PHE A 23 3.32 -34.94 -10.41
CA PHE A 23 4.38 -34.07 -10.91
C PHE A 23 5.30 -34.87 -11.83
N GLY A 24 5.38 -34.45 -13.09
CA GLY A 24 6.29 -35.00 -14.08
C GLY A 24 7.73 -34.59 -13.76
N ALA A 25 8.60 -35.59 -13.63
CA ALA A 25 10.04 -35.42 -13.60
C ALA A 25 10.55 -35.30 -15.04
N ALA A 26 11.11 -34.14 -15.40
CA ALA A 26 11.86 -33.96 -16.63
C ALA A 26 13.36 -34.05 -16.28
N ALA A 27 14.01 -35.07 -16.84
CA ALA A 27 15.46 -35.28 -16.80
C ALA A 27 16.12 -34.78 -18.10
N LEU A 28 17.46 -34.71 -18.08
CA LEU A 28 18.43 -34.58 -19.20
C LEU A 28 18.79 -33.12 -19.57
N VAL A 29 20.03 -32.70 -19.89
CA VAL A 29 21.34 -33.37 -20.11
C VAL A 29 22.47 -32.31 -20.33
N ALA A 30 23.70 -32.70 -20.00
CA ALA A 30 25.03 -32.33 -20.54
C ALA A 30 25.60 -30.89 -20.50
N LEU A 31 26.60 -30.72 -19.62
CA LEU A 31 28.05 -30.68 -19.91
C LEU A 31 28.51 -30.16 -21.30
N VAL A 32 29.20 -29.01 -21.34
CA VAL A 32 30.47 -28.83 -22.10
C VAL A 32 31.35 -27.80 -21.36
N LEU A 33 32.48 -28.27 -20.83
CA LEU A 33 33.64 -27.47 -20.45
C LEU A 33 34.49 -27.27 -21.71
N LEU A 34 34.67 -26.03 -22.14
CA LEU A 34 35.68 -25.66 -23.13
C LEU A 34 36.55 -24.54 -22.57
N THR A 35 37.73 -24.95 -22.15
CA THR A 35 38.91 -24.13 -21.95
C THR A 35 39.36 -23.53 -23.29
N GLY A 36 39.35 -22.21 -23.39
CA GLY A 36 39.98 -21.46 -24.48
C GLY A 36 40.88 -20.37 -23.88
N CYS A 37 42.12 -20.72 -23.57
CA CYS A 37 43.19 -19.76 -23.34
C CYS A 37 43.68 -19.32 -24.73
N GLY A 38 43.29 -18.12 -25.14
CA GLY A 38 43.72 -17.51 -26.39
C GLY A 38 43.84 -16.01 -26.17
N GLY A 39 45.08 -15.53 -26.11
CA GLY A 39 45.38 -14.11 -25.99
C GLY A 39 44.85 -13.35 -27.20
N SER A 40 44.23 -12.20 -26.95
CA SER A 40 44.02 -11.16 -27.96
C SER A 40 43.80 -9.83 -27.26
N SER A 41 44.49 -8.82 -27.80
CA SER A 41 44.49 -7.41 -27.45
C SER A 41 43.23 -6.91 -26.74
N ALA A 42 43.45 -6.20 -25.64
CA ALA A 42 42.44 -5.39 -24.98
C ALA A 42 41.99 -4.26 -25.93
N THR A 43 40.98 -4.55 -26.75
CA THR A 43 40.13 -3.55 -27.39
C THR A 43 39.33 -2.87 -26.28
N PRO A 44 39.24 -1.52 -26.23
CA PRO A 44 38.42 -0.85 -25.23
C PRO A 44 36.95 -1.29 -25.40
N THR A 45 36.43 -1.99 -24.40
CA THR A 45 35.02 -2.31 -24.31
C THR A 45 34.24 -0.99 -24.26
N PRO A 46 33.29 -0.75 -25.18
CA PRO A 46 32.42 0.42 -25.07
C PRO A 46 31.64 0.30 -23.75
N THR A 47 31.76 1.30 -22.89
CA THR A 47 30.92 1.44 -21.70
C THR A 47 29.46 1.31 -22.13
N PRO A 48 28.67 0.37 -21.57
CA PRO A 48 27.24 0.31 -21.84
C PRO A 48 26.63 1.66 -21.49
N ALA A 49 26.00 2.31 -22.47
CA ALA A 49 25.20 3.50 -22.21
C ALA A 49 24.20 3.14 -21.11
N ALA A 50 24.12 3.97 -20.06
CA ALA A 50 23.14 3.78 -19.00
C ALA A 50 21.76 3.67 -19.64
N ALA A 51 21.08 2.55 -19.39
CA ALA A 51 19.74 2.33 -19.92
C ALA A 51 18.86 3.50 -19.48
N THR A 52 18.37 4.27 -20.44
CA THR A 52 17.38 5.33 -20.18
C THR A 52 16.22 4.66 -19.48
N ALA A 53 16.01 5.02 -18.21
CA ALA A 53 14.90 4.50 -17.43
C ALA A 53 13.60 4.83 -18.17
N THR A 54 12.88 3.79 -18.59
CA THR A 54 11.57 3.96 -19.21
C THR A 54 10.67 4.66 -18.19
N PRO A 55 9.99 5.76 -18.55
CA PRO A 55 9.05 6.39 -17.62
C PRO A 55 7.99 5.37 -17.23
N LYS A 56 7.87 5.09 -15.93
CA LYS A 56 6.79 4.25 -15.40
C LYS A 56 5.46 4.94 -15.74
N PRO A 57 4.48 4.23 -16.32
CA PRO A 57 3.16 4.80 -16.56
C PRO A 57 2.59 5.39 -15.27
N ASP A 58 2.01 6.59 -15.36
CA ASP A 58 1.29 7.20 -14.24
C ASP A 58 -0.01 6.42 -13.99
N THR A 59 -0.13 5.87 -12.79
CA THR A 59 -1.29 5.06 -12.36
C THR A 59 -2.24 5.84 -11.47
N HIS A 60 -1.95 7.11 -11.17
CA HIS A 60 -2.77 7.92 -10.29
C HIS A 60 -4.15 8.18 -10.89
N LEU A 61 -5.17 8.08 -10.04
CA LEU A 61 -6.55 8.41 -10.39
C LEU A 61 -6.75 9.93 -10.35
N ALA A 62 -7.64 10.42 -11.21
CA ALA A 62 -8.09 11.80 -11.17
C ALA A 62 -9.11 12.03 -10.04
N GLU A 63 -9.20 13.26 -9.53
CA GLU A 63 -10.26 13.64 -8.58
C GLU A 63 -11.55 14.03 -9.32
N PRO A 64 -12.74 13.56 -8.90
CA PRO A 64 -12.97 12.57 -7.85
C PRO A 64 -12.69 11.13 -8.33
N ALA A 65 -11.97 10.37 -7.52
CA ALA A 65 -11.74 8.96 -7.73
C ALA A 65 -13.00 8.16 -7.37
N SER A 66 -13.31 7.12 -8.15
CA SER A 66 -14.41 6.19 -7.83
C SER A 66 -13.94 5.13 -6.85
N GLY A 67 -14.68 4.90 -5.77
CA GLY A 67 -14.39 3.85 -4.80
C GLY A 67 -14.47 2.45 -5.41
N ARG A 68 -15.31 2.25 -6.43
CA ARG A 68 -15.42 0.98 -7.16
C ARG A 68 -14.22 0.75 -8.08
N GLU A 69 -13.70 1.80 -8.69
CA GLU A 69 -12.45 1.74 -9.46
C GLU A 69 -11.27 1.41 -8.53
N VAL A 70 -11.14 2.11 -7.40
CA VAL A 70 -10.10 1.82 -6.40
C VAL A 70 -10.20 0.36 -5.92
N TYR A 71 -11.39 -0.11 -5.54
CA TYR A 71 -11.59 -1.51 -5.13
C TYR A 71 -11.13 -2.51 -6.21
N THR A 72 -11.40 -2.20 -7.48
CA THR A 72 -11.02 -3.06 -8.61
C THR A 72 -9.50 -3.06 -8.80
N ARG A 73 -8.88 -1.88 -8.84
CA ARG A 73 -7.42 -1.72 -8.97
C ARG A 73 -6.64 -2.36 -7.82
N LEU A 74 -7.13 -2.27 -6.58
CA LEU A 74 -6.52 -2.95 -5.44
C LEU A 74 -6.56 -4.48 -5.60
N ASN A 75 -7.63 -5.04 -6.17
CA ASN A 75 -7.69 -6.47 -6.46
C ASN A 75 -6.80 -6.87 -7.66
N GLU A 76 -6.70 -6.04 -8.69
CA GLU A 76 -5.76 -6.23 -9.80
C GLU A 76 -4.30 -6.23 -9.31
N ALA A 77 -3.99 -5.42 -8.27
CA ALA A 77 -2.71 -5.43 -7.58
C ALA A 77 -2.47 -6.68 -6.70
N GLY A 78 -3.41 -7.63 -6.68
CA GLY A 78 -3.26 -8.90 -5.97
C GLY A 78 -3.56 -8.85 -4.47
N LEU A 79 -4.18 -7.78 -3.97
CA LEU A 79 -4.53 -7.70 -2.54
C LEU A 79 -5.62 -8.70 -2.14
N GLY A 80 -6.47 -9.15 -3.07
CA GLY A 80 -7.49 -10.17 -2.78
C GLY A 80 -8.51 -9.71 -1.73
N LEU A 81 -9.05 -8.52 -1.90
CA LEU A 81 -10.13 -8.00 -1.05
C LEU A 81 -11.39 -8.81 -1.31
N VAL A 82 -12.06 -9.21 -0.23
CA VAL A 82 -13.32 -9.96 -0.30
C VAL A 82 -14.46 -9.03 0.08
N GLY A 83 -15.16 -8.50 -0.92
CA GLY A 83 -16.33 -7.65 -0.76
C GLY A 83 -17.47 -8.36 -0.03
N THR A 84 -18.10 -7.66 0.91
CA THR A 84 -19.25 -8.14 1.69
C THR A 84 -20.52 -7.44 1.24
N ASN A 85 -20.50 -6.11 1.16
CA ASN A 85 -21.61 -5.32 0.61
C ASN A 85 -21.10 -3.94 0.16
N ALA A 86 -21.93 -3.25 -0.61
CA ALA A 86 -21.75 -1.85 -0.94
C ALA A 86 -23.05 -1.10 -0.62
N ALA A 87 -22.92 0.13 -0.13
CA ALA A 87 -24.03 1.01 0.16
C ALA A 87 -23.74 2.38 -0.45
N GLU A 88 -24.76 2.97 -1.07
CA GLU A 88 -24.71 4.32 -1.60
C GLU A 88 -25.35 5.30 -0.60
N GLY A 89 -24.89 6.55 -0.61
CA GLY A 89 -25.33 7.59 0.32
C GLY A 89 -25.03 8.99 -0.21
N THR A 90 -25.19 9.98 0.67
CA THR A 90 -24.84 11.37 0.35
C THR A 90 -23.36 11.64 0.62
N GLU A 91 -22.90 11.39 1.84
CA GLU A 91 -21.49 11.47 2.27
C GLU A 91 -21.24 10.45 3.39
N PRO A 92 -20.48 9.36 3.16
CA PRO A 92 -19.86 9.00 1.88
C PRO A 92 -20.90 8.73 0.78
N ARG A 93 -20.55 9.05 -0.47
CA ARG A 93 -21.34 8.74 -1.67
C ARG A 93 -21.45 7.24 -1.87
N SER A 94 -20.35 6.54 -1.68
CA SER A 94 -20.31 5.08 -1.70
C SER A 94 -19.47 4.55 -0.54
N ARG A 95 -19.92 3.43 0.03
CA ARG A 95 -19.20 2.67 1.06
C ARG A 95 -19.16 1.21 0.67
N ILE A 96 -17.97 0.70 0.41
CA ILE A 96 -17.72 -0.71 0.14
C ILE A 96 -17.17 -1.34 1.40
N ASN A 97 -17.93 -2.25 2.01
CA ASN A 97 -17.46 -3.07 3.12
C ASN A 97 -16.88 -4.37 2.56
N ALA A 98 -15.64 -4.67 2.94
CA ALA A 98 -14.88 -5.83 2.49
C ALA A 98 -14.08 -6.43 3.66
N SER A 99 -13.33 -7.48 3.38
CA SER A 99 -12.28 -7.97 4.27
C SER A 99 -10.96 -8.09 3.51
N TYR A 100 -9.87 -7.85 4.22
CA TYR A 100 -8.51 -7.97 3.71
C TYR A 100 -7.61 -8.53 4.81
N ALA A 101 -6.87 -9.60 4.47
CA ALA A 101 -6.04 -10.37 5.40
C ALA A 101 -6.76 -10.78 6.70
N GLY A 102 -8.05 -11.12 6.61
CA GLY A 102 -8.89 -11.54 7.73
C GLY A 102 -9.39 -10.42 8.64
N TRP A 103 -9.13 -9.15 8.31
CA TRP A 103 -9.65 -7.98 9.02
C TRP A 103 -10.72 -7.26 8.21
N PRO A 104 -11.71 -6.63 8.87
CA PRO A 104 -12.71 -5.82 8.18
C PRO A 104 -12.05 -4.60 7.55
N LEU A 105 -12.52 -4.25 6.35
CA LEU A 105 -12.10 -3.09 5.58
C LEU A 105 -13.34 -2.33 5.14
N ALA A 106 -13.34 -1.01 5.26
CA ALA A 106 -14.33 -0.15 4.65
C ALA A 106 -13.63 0.86 3.74
N LEU A 107 -13.99 0.86 2.46
CA LEU A 107 -13.56 1.84 1.48
C LEU A 107 -14.70 2.84 1.30
N LEU A 108 -14.40 4.11 1.55
CA LEU A 108 -15.35 5.22 1.56
C LEU A 108 -14.99 6.18 0.43
N GLU A 109 -15.97 6.45 -0.44
CA GLU A 109 -15.90 7.47 -1.47
C GLU A 109 -16.71 8.69 -1.03
N TYR A 110 -16.11 9.87 -1.09
CA TYR A 110 -16.76 11.15 -0.83
C TYR A 110 -16.92 11.96 -2.12
N SER A 111 -17.76 12.98 -2.13
CA SER A 111 -17.87 13.86 -3.30
C SER A 111 -16.58 14.62 -3.62
N THR A 112 -15.81 14.95 -2.58
CA THR A 112 -14.60 15.79 -2.66
C THR A 112 -13.61 15.42 -1.56
N THR A 113 -12.34 15.77 -1.77
CA THR A 113 -11.31 15.71 -0.72
C THR A 113 -11.71 16.48 0.55
N THR A 114 -12.41 17.61 0.40
CA THR A 114 -12.90 18.42 1.53
C THR A 114 -14.00 17.71 2.31
N ALA A 115 -14.96 17.08 1.63
CA ALA A 115 -16.01 16.30 2.29
C ALA A 115 -15.41 15.13 3.08
N ARG A 116 -14.47 14.39 2.47
CA ARG A 116 -13.70 13.33 3.13
C ARG A 116 -12.98 13.85 4.38
N ALA A 117 -12.26 14.96 4.27
CA ALA A 117 -11.50 15.53 5.39
C ALA A 117 -12.39 15.97 6.56
N LYS A 118 -13.62 16.46 6.28
CA LYS A 118 -14.62 16.80 7.30
C LYS A 118 -15.18 15.55 7.98
N SER A 119 -15.47 14.49 7.21
CA SER A 119 -16.08 13.26 7.73
C SER A 119 -15.10 12.34 8.45
N VAL A 120 -13.84 12.29 8.01
CA VAL A 120 -12.78 11.46 8.61
C VAL A 120 -11.59 12.34 9.00
N PRO A 121 -11.74 13.19 10.02
CA PRO A 121 -10.66 14.07 10.44
C PRO A 121 -9.58 13.26 11.17
N PHE A 122 -8.34 13.38 10.71
CA PHE A 122 -7.16 12.94 11.44
C PHE A 122 -5.91 13.68 11.00
N ARG A 123 -4.92 13.66 11.89
CA ARG A 123 -3.56 14.11 11.59
C ARG A 123 -2.76 12.95 11.02
N ASP A 124 -2.03 13.18 9.94
CA ASP A 124 -1.07 12.20 9.44
C ASP A 124 -0.06 11.82 10.55
N GLY A 125 0.14 10.53 10.74
CA GLY A 125 0.94 9.97 11.81
C GLY A 125 0.30 9.88 13.17
N GLY A 126 -0.97 10.25 13.29
CA GLY A 126 -1.69 10.08 14.54
C GLY A 126 -1.87 8.60 14.91
N ALA A 127 -1.99 8.34 16.21
CA ALA A 127 -2.49 7.06 16.71
C ALA A 127 -4.02 7.02 16.65
N PRO A 128 -4.65 5.86 16.43
CA PRO A 128 -6.10 5.71 16.47
C PRO A 128 -6.63 5.85 17.91
N GLY A 129 -7.79 6.50 18.02
CA GLY A 129 -8.54 6.63 19.28
C GLY A 129 -9.49 5.47 19.55
N ALA A 130 -10.23 5.56 20.65
CA ALA A 130 -11.24 4.55 20.99
C ALA A 130 -12.35 4.48 19.93
N GLY A 131 -12.74 3.26 19.53
CA GLY A 131 -13.74 3.04 18.48
C GLY A 131 -13.25 3.27 17.05
N GLN A 132 -11.97 3.58 16.85
CA GLN A 132 -11.37 3.72 15.53
C GLN A 132 -10.72 2.41 15.08
N PRO A 133 -10.57 2.16 13.77
CA PRO A 133 -9.82 1.02 13.27
C PRO A 133 -8.32 1.17 13.55
N ALA A 134 -7.59 0.05 13.51
CA ALA A 134 -6.14 0.03 13.70
C ALA A 134 -5.37 0.83 12.64
N PHE A 135 -5.92 0.92 11.42
CA PHE A 135 -5.36 1.71 10.31
C PHE A 135 -6.47 2.54 9.64
N THR A 136 -6.18 3.79 9.35
CA THR A 136 -6.97 4.68 8.50
C THR A 136 -6.05 5.31 7.47
N PHE A 137 -6.36 5.16 6.19
CA PHE A 137 -5.67 5.81 5.09
C PHE A 137 -6.59 6.80 4.38
N ALA A 138 -6.06 7.92 3.91
CA ALA A 138 -6.83 8.92 3.15
C ALA A 138 -5.99 9.51 2.01
N GLY A 139 -6.59 9.59 0.83
CA GLY A 139 -6.00 10.17 -0.38
C GLY A 139 -7.12 10.57 -1.34
N LEU A 140 -7.00 11.71 -2.03
CA LEU A 140 -8.09 12.31 -2.83
C LEU A 140 -9.41 12.37 -2.05
N ASN A 141 -10.55 12.05 -2.67
CA ASN A 141 -11.85 11.90 -2.03
C ASN A 141 -12.09 10.51 -1.37
N ILE A 142 -11.05 9.69 -1.19
CA ILE A 142 -11.16 8.31 -0.68
C ILE A 142 -10.63 8.20 0.75
N ALA A 143 -11.32 7.45 1.60
CA ALA A 143 -10.80 6.99 2.88
C ALA A 143 -10.93 5.47 3.02
N VAL A 144 -9.91 4.81 3.56
CA VAL A 144 -9.89 3.37 3.82
C VAL A 144 -9.71 3.13 5.31
N LEU A 145 -10.67 2.48 5.93
CA LEU A 145 -10.67 2.10 7.34
C LEU A 145 -10.40 0.60 7.42
N TRP A 146 -9.31 0.19 8.08
CA TRP A 146 -8.90 -1.21 8.11
C TRP A 146 -8.56 -1.69 9.53
N GLY A 147 -9.21 -2.78 9.92
CA GLY A 147 -9.12 -3.39 11.24
C GLY A 147 -10.41 -3.25 12.06
N PRO A 148 -10.55 -4.05 13.13
CA PRO A 148 -11.72 -3.98 14.01
C PRO A 148 -11.90 -2.59 14.63
N SER A 149 -13.14 -2.13 14.70
CA SER A 149 -13.54 -0.90 15.40
C SER A 149 -14.55 -1.24 16.49
N THR A 150 -14.15 -1.17 17.75
CA THR A 150 -15.01 -1.47 18.90
C THR A 150 -15.14 -0.23 19.77
N GLN A 151 -16.38 0.22 20.00
CA GLN A 151 -16.65 1.42 20.78
C GLN A 151 -16.04 1.31 22.19
N GLY A 152 -15.38 2.37 22.65
CA GLY A 152 -14.72 2.41 23.95
C GLY A 152 -13.36 1.71 24.01
N HIS A 153 -12.93 1.02 22.95
CA HIS A 153 -11.64 0.34 22.91
C HIS A 153 -10.68 0.98 21.92
N VAL A 154 -9.47 1.26 22.39
CA VAL A 154 -8.33 1.63 21.53
C VAL A 154 -7.80 0.35 20.88
N PRO A 155 -7.50 0.33 19.57
CA PRO A 155 -6.95 -0.84 18.91
C PRO A 155 -5.63 -1.30 19.55
N ALA A 156 -5.53 -2.61 19.81
CA ALA A 156 -4.29 -3.22 20.22
C ALA A 156 -3.26 -3.23 19.06
N PRO A 157 -1.96 -3.27 19.35
CA PRO A 157 -0.93 -3.42 18.33
C PRO A 157 -1.17 -4.64 17.43
N PRO A 158 -1.16 -4.47 16.10
CA PRO A 158 -1.25 -5.57 15.15
C PRO A 158 -0.03 -6.50 15.23
N ASP A 159 -0.23 -7.77 14.90
CA ASP A 159 0.88 -8.70 14.65
C ASP A 159 1.64 -8.35 13.37
N ALA A 160 2.82 -8.94 13.18
CA ALA A 160 3.68 -8.67 12.03
C ALA A 160 3.00 -8.96 10.67
N THR A 161 2.13 -9.97 10.59
CA THR A 161 1.40 -10.30 9.35
C THR A 161 0.46 -9.16 8.97
N LYS A 162 -0.20 -8.57 9.96
CA LYS A 162 -1.09 -7.43 9.76
C LYS A 162 -0.33 -6.17 9.40
N VAL A 163 0.85 -5.93 9.99
CA VAL A 163 1.71 -4.81 9.59
C VAL A 163 2.15 -4.95 8.12
N GLU A 164 2.59 -6.13 7.69
CA GLU A 164 2.98 -6.38 6.29
C GLU A 164 1.80 -6.24 5.32
N ALA A 165 0.62 -6.71 5.70
CA ALA A 165 -0.59 -6.48 4.91
C ALA A 165 -0.94 -4.98 4.83
N ALA A 166 -0.81 -4.22 5.93
CA ALA A 166 -1.02 -2.77 5.91
C ALA A 166 -0.05 -2.05 4.97
N LYS A 167 1.23 -2.45 4.93
CA LYS A 167 2.22 -1.89 3.99
C LYS A 167 1.80 -2.10 2.54
N LYS A 168 1.42 -3.33 2.17
CA LYS A 168 0.95 -3.65 0.81
C LYS A 168 -0.28 -2.84 0.43
N LEU A 169 -1.22 -2.70 1.37
CA LEU A 169 -2.42 -1.87 1.16
C LEU A 169 -2.05 -0.40 0.97
N ALA A 170 -1.15 0.14 1.80
CA ALA A 170 -0.71 1.53 1.73
C ALA A 170 0.07 1.82 0.44
N GLU A 171 0.92 0.91 -0.03
CA GLU A 171 1.66 1.02 -1.28
C GLU A 171 0.72 1.07 -2.49
N ALA A 172 -0.20 0.11 -2.58
CA ALA A 172 -1.18 0.08 -3.67
C ALA A 172 -2.12 1.30 -3.65
N LEU A 173 -2.53 1.76 -2.46
CA LEU A 173 -3.30 3.01 -2.35
C LEU A 173 -2.46 4.23 -2.73
N GLY A 174 -1.17 4.25 -2.40
CA GLY A 174 -0.25 5.33 -2.76
C GLY A 174 -0.14 5.52 -4.26
N GLU A 175 -0.07 4.43 -5.03
CA GLU A 175 -0.03 4.46 -6.50
C GLU A 175 -1.32 4.93 -7.16
N LEU A 176 -2.46 4.82 -6.47
CA LEU A 176 -3.78 5.14 -7.03
C LEU A 176 -4.28 6.51 -6.57
N VAL A 177 -4.17 6.81 -5.28
CA VAL A 177 -4.79 7.98 -4.65
C VAL A 177 -3.80 8.80 -3.83
N GLY A 178 -2.50 8.55 -4.00
CA GLY A 178 -1.46 9.34 -3.36
C GLY A 178 -1.52 10.82 -3.76
N PRO A 179 -1.05 11.75 -2.90
CA PRO A 179 -0.38 11.53 -1.61
C PRO A 179 -1.30 10.96 -0.52
N LEU A 180 -0.77 10.02 0.29
CA LEU A 180 -1.55 9.29 1.30
C LEU A 180 -1.26 9.82 2.71
N ALA A 181 -2.30 10.20 3.44
CA ALA A 181 -2.26 10.42 4.87
C ALA A 181 -2.65 9.14 5.62
N GLU A 182 -1.99 8.87 6.73
CA GLU A 182 -2.19 7.67 7.56
C GLU A 182 -2.41 8.03 9.02
N ARG A 183 -3.36 7.35 9.66
CA ARG A 183 -3.47 7.23 11.12
C ARG A 183 -3.44 5.75 11.45
N SER A 184 -2.50 5.31 12.28
CA SER A 184 -2.33 3.89 12.56
C SER A 184 -1.65 3.60 13.89
N VAL A 185 -1.82 2.38 14.39
CA VAL A 185 -1.10 1.90 15.59
C VAL A 185 0.40 1.71 15.30
N ALA A 186 0.76 1.41 14.04
CA ALA A 186 2.13 1.29 13.58
C ALA A 186 2.24 1.89 12.18
N ARG A 187 3.14 2.87 11.97
CA ARG A 187 3.30 3.54 10.67
C ARG A 187 3.74 2.57 9.59
N VAL A 188 3.07 2.62 8.44
CA VAL A 188 3.38 1.79 7.28
C VAL A 188 3.58 2.56 5.99
N THR A 189 3.13 3.82 5.93
CA THR A 189 3.45 4.72 4.83
C THR A 189 4.88 5.25 4.99
N VAL A 190 5.63 5.24 3.88
CA VAL A 190 6.92 5.95 3.81
C VAL A 190 6.60 7.44 3.61
N PRO A 191 7.14 8.35 4.44
CA PRO A 191 7.02 9.78 4.18
C PRO A 191 7.54 10.08 2.78
N LEU A 192 6.80 10.88 2.00
CA LEU A 192 7.31 11.41 0.73
C LEU A 192 8.70 12.03 1.02
N PRO A 193 9.76 11.72 0.25
CA PRO A 193 11.05 12.36 0.47
C PRO A 193 10.82 13.88 0.47
N THR A 194 11.12 14.51 1.60
CA THR A 194 11.14 15.96 1.68
C THR A 194 12.09 16.41 0.59
N ALA A 195 11.63 17.23 -0.36
CA ALA A 195 12.47 17.73 -1.42
C ALA A 195 13.78 18.21 -0.79
N THR A 196 14.90 17.61 -1.21
CA THR A 196 16.24 18.02 -0.76
C THR A 196 16.29 19.54 -0.94
N PRO A 197 16.55 20.32 0.13
CA PRO A 197 16.69 21.76 -0.03
C PRO A 197 17.74 22.01 -1.12
N PRO A 198 17.51 22.96 -2.05
CA PRO A 198 18.50 23.29 -3.05
C PRO A 198 19.85 23.55 -2.35
N PRO A 199 20.98 23.11 -2.92
CA PRO A 199 22.28 23.36 -2.31
C PRO A 199 22.40 24.86 -2.01
N SER A 200 22.62 25.18 -0.73
CA SER A 200 22.86 26.54 -0.29
C SER A 200 24.06 27.06 -1.07
N VAL A 201 23.82 27.96 -2.03
CA VAL A 201 24.87 28.63 -2.79
C VAL A 201 25.76 29.32 -1.77
N ALA A 202 27.02 28.88 -1.68
CA ALA A 202 28.01 29.49 -0.82
C ALA A 202 28.04 31.02 -1.07
N PRO A 203 28.16 31.84 -0.02
CA PRO A 203 28.25 33.29 -0.21
C PRO A 203 29.43 33.61 -1.13
N SER A 204 29.12 34.30 -2.23
CA SER A 204 30.10 34.80 -3.19
C SER A 204 31.15 35.64 -2.47
N PRO A 205 32.45 35.48 -2.72
CA PRO A 205 33.48 36.28 -2.09
C PRO A 205 33.28 37.77 -2.44
N SER A 206 33.17 38.59 -1.40
CA SER A 206 33.11 40.04 -1.52
C SER A 206 34.41 40.57 -2.16
N PRO A 207 34.36 41.42 -3.20
CA PRO A 207 35.58 42.00 -3.75
C PRO A 207 36.20 42.98 -2.75
N SER A 208 37.43 42.69 -2.37
CA SER A 208 38.30 43.53 -1.54
C SER A 208 39.04 44.53 -2.42
N ALA A 209 38.84 45.84 -2.20
CA ALA A 209 39.73 46.96 -2.56
C ALA A 209 39.11 48.26 -1.96
N THR A 210 39.78 49.28 -1.43
CA THR A 210 41.18 49.77 -1.51
C THR A 210 41.42 50.75 -0.33
N PRO A 211 42.65 50.89 0.20
CA PRO A 211 43.02 51.78 1.32
C PRO A 211 42.84 53.28 1.08
N THR A 212 42.39 54.00 2.11
CA THR A 212 42.43 55.47 2.18
C THR A 212 43.80 55.93 2.65
N ALA A 213 44.55 56.59 1.78
CA ALA A 213 45.65 57.47 2.16
C ALA A 213 45.12 58.91 2.23
N THR A 214 45.47 59.64 3.29
CA THR A 214 45.21 61.08 3.43
C THR A 214 46.41 61.74 4.13
N PRO A 215 46.83 62.95 3.70
CA PRO A 215 48.10 63.65 3.99
C PRO A 215 48.37 64.02 5.45
#